data_AF-A0A7W7PYM5-F1
#
_entry.id   AF-A0A7W7PYM5-F1
#
_cell.length_a   1.000
_cell.length_b   1.000
_cell.length_c   1.000
_cell.angle_alpha   90.00
_cell.angle_beta   90.00
_cell.angle_gamma   90.00
#
_symmetry.space_group_name_H-M   'P 1'
#
loop_
_entity.id
_entity.type
_entity.pdbx_description
1 polymer ?
#
loop_
_entity_poly.entity_id
_entity_poly.type
_entity_poly.pdbx_seq_one_letter_code
_entity_poly.pdbx_strand_id
1 'polypeptide(L)'
;MKYTVILAAVVGIVSTPLVWLLDGPDTGQMVGAVVQAATGVAALVWAVMRQPQTVSEQSAVDTGDARAVGGGDANTGNRRPGATGGGSTRAERTGNATANGPGSKANTGIDNS
;
A
#
# COMPACT_ATOMS: atom_id res chain seq x y z
N MET A 1 -1.95 -17.33 -11.09
CA MET A 1 -2.50 -16.62 -12.27
C MET A 1 -1.71 -15.36 -12.66
N LYS A 2 -1.30 -14.46 -11.74
CA LYS A 2 -0.60 -13.21 -12.14
C LYS A 2 0.69 -13.42 -12.96
N TYR A 3 1.48 -14.42 -12.61
CA TYR A 3 2.75 -14.70 -13.28
C TYR A 3 2.59 -15.33 -14.67
N THR A 4 1.47 -16.01 -14.90
CA THR A 4 1.18 -16.70 -16.17
C THR A 4 0.89 -15.70 -17.28
N VAL A 5 0.19 -14.61 -16.97
CA VAL A 5 -0.08 -13.52 -17.93
C VAL A 5 1.19 -12.74 -18.26
N ILE A 6 2.05 -12.49 -17.25
CA ILE A 6 3.34 -11.81 -17.43
C ILE A 6 4.27 -12.63 -18.33
N LEU A 7 4.38 -13.94 -18.08
CA LEU A 7 5.20 -14.83 -18.92
C LEU A 7 4.68 -14.91 -20.36
N ALA A 8 3.36 -15.01 -20.57
CA ALA A 8 2.79 -15.04 -21.92
C ALA A 8 3.04 -13.72 -22.68
N ALA A 9 2.92 -12.57 -22.02
CA ALA A 9 3.18 -11.27 -22.62
C ALA A 9 4.65 -11.08 -23.01
N VAL A 10 5.58 -11.47 -22.13
CA VAL A 10 7.02 -11.38 -22.40
C VAL A 10 7.41 -12.30 -23.56
N VAL A 11 6.91 -13.55 -23.57
CA VAL A 11 7.17 -14.50 -24.66
C VAL A 11 6.62 -13.99 -25.99
N GLY A 12 5.43 -13.39 -26.02
CA GLY A 12 4.85 -12.81 -27.23
C GLY A 12 5.65 -11.60 -27.75
N ILE A 13 6.10 -10.72 -26.87
CA ILE A 13 6.88 -9.52 -27.26
C ILE A 13 8.26 -9.92 -27.79
N VAL A 14 8.91 -10.95 -27.22
CA VAL A 14 10.26 -11.36 -27.61
C VAL A 14 10.25 -12.29 -28.83
N SER A 15 9.20 -13.08 -29.05
CA SER A 15 9.13 -13.97 -30.21
C SER A 15 8.91 -13.23 -31.53
N THR A 16 8.22 -12.08 -31.49
CA THR A 16 7.83 -11.35 -32.70
C THR A 16 9.03 -10.74 -33.46
N PRO A 17 10.01 -10.07 -32.81
CA PRO A 17 11.20 -9.55 -33.49
C PRO A 17 12.11 -10.64 -34.07
N LEU A 18 12.17 -11.81 -33.41
CA LEU A 18 13.02 -12.93 -33.82
C LEU A 18 12.57 -13.57 -35.14
N VAL A 19 11.27 -13.57 -35.42
CA VAL A 19 10.70 -14.05 -36.70
C VAL A 19 10.91 -13.04 -37.82
N TRP A 20 10.99 -11.74 -37.50
CA TRP A 20 11.06 -10.64 -38.46
C TRP A 20 12.48 -10.12 -38.77
N LEU A 21 13.48 -10.45 -37.95
CA LEU A 21 14.89 -10.15 -38.23
C LEU A 21 15.40 -10.81 -39.53
N LEU A 22 14.61 -11.71 -40.13
CA LEU A 22 14.88 -12.36 -41.41
C LEU A 22 14.36 -11.59 -42.65
N ASP A 23 13.54 -10.53 -42.54
CA ASP A 23 12.91 -9.94 -43.74
C ASP A 23 12.63 -8.40 -43.66
N GLY A 24 13.44 -7.59 -44.36
CA GLY A 24 13.01 -6.33 -45.00
C GLY A 24 13.24 -4.95 -44.33
N PRO A 25 13.43 -3.86 -45.13
CA PRO A 25 13.84 -2.52 -44.68
C PRO A 25 12.79 -1.68 -43.92
N ASP A 26 11.54 -2.14 -43.78
CA ASP A 26 10.49 -1.49 -42.97
C ASP A 26 10.63 -1.78 -41.44
N THR A 27 11.73 -2.43 -41.06
CA THR A 27 12.03 -2.88 -39.69
C THR A 27 12.01 -1.72 -38.67
N GLY A 28 12.39 -0.50 -39.05
CA GLY A 28 12.51 0.63 -38.11
C GLY A 28 11.19 1.09 -37.47
N GLN A 29 10.13 1.20 -38.27
CA GLN A 29 8.82 1.66 -37.76
C GLN A 29 8.15 0.58 -36.90
N MET A 30 8.32 -0.69 -37.27
CA MET A 30 7.81 -1.82 -36.51
C MET A 30 8.55 -1.99 -35.18
N VAL A 31 9.87 -1.80 -35.15
CA VAL A 31 10.65 -1.78 -33.90
C VAL A 31 10.16 -0.68 -32.97
N GLY A 32 9.90 0.52 -33.49
CA GLY A 32 9.32 1.61 -32.70
C GLY A 32 7.96 1.24 -32.09
N ALA A 33 7.07 0.66 -32.89
CA ALA A 33 5.76 0.22 -32.44
C ALA A 33 5.83 -0.88 -31.37
N VAL A 34 6.74 -1.85 -31.52
CA VAL A 34 6.96 -2.93 -30.55
C VAL A 34 7.52 -2.40 -29.25
N VAL A 35 8.52 -1.50 -29.29
CA VAL A 35 9.09 -0.88 -28.08
C VAL A 35 8.02 -0.07 -27.36
N GLN A 36 7.23 0.74 -28.08
CA GLN A 36 6.13 1.50 -27.49
C GLN A 36 5.09 0.60 -26.83
N ALA A 37 4.68 -0.47 -27.52
CA ALA A 37 3.74 -1.45 -26.97
C ALA A 37 4.30 -2.13 -25.72
N ALA A 38 5.57 -2.54 -25.75
CA ALA A 38 6.25 -3.17 -24.62
C ALA A 38 6.36 -2.22 -23.42
N THR A 39 6.75 -0.97 -23.64
CA THR A 39 6.81 0.05 -22.58
C THR A 39 5.43 0.32 -21.99
N GLY A 40 4.39 0.40 -22.82
CA GLY A 40 3.01 0.59 -22.37
C GLY A 40 2.51 -0.57 -21.49
N VAL A 41 2.74 -1.81 -21.92
CA VAL A 41 2.40 -3.01 -21.14
C VAL A 41 3.18 -3.05 -19.83
N ALA A 42 4.49 -2.77 -19.85
CA ALA A 42 5.31 -2.73 -18.65
C ALA A 42 4.83 -1.66 -17.66
N ALA A 43 4.50 -0.46 -18.14
CA ALA A 43 3.95 0.62 -17.32
C ALA A 43 2.60 0.24 -16.71
N LEU A 44 1.72 -0.42 -17.48
CA LEU A 44 0.43 -0.90 -16.99
C LEU A 44 0.59 -1.99 -15.93
N VAL A 45 1.46 -2.97 -16.17
CA VAL A 45 1.78 -4.03 -15.19
C VAL A 45 2.31 -3.41 -13.91
N TRP A 46 3.24 -2.46 -14.03
CA TRP A 46 3.78 -1.76 -12.88
C TRP A 46 2.71 -0.94 -12.14
N ALA A 47 1.80 -0.28 -12.85
CA ALA A 47 0.70 0.46 -12.24
C ALA A 47 -0.27 -0.48 -11.50
N VAL A 48 -0.58 -1.65 -12.06
CA VAL A 48 -1.42 -2.67 -11.39
C VAL A 48 -0.71 -3.27 -10.17
N MET A 49 0.62 -3.44 -10.24
CA MET A 49 1.41 -3.92 -9.11
C MET A 49 1.60 -2.86 -8.02
N ARG A 50 1.46 -1.58 -8.34
CA ARG A 50 1.39 -0.52 -7.35
C ARG A 50 0.03 -0.55 -6.70
N GLN A 51 -0.05 -1.20 -5.55
CA GLN A 51 -1.17 -0.99 -4.64
C GLN A 51 -1.16 0.50 -4.26
N PRO A 52 -2.23 1.27 -4.52
CA PRO A 52 -2.32 2.61 -3.99
C PRO A 52 -2.22 2.49 -2.47
N GLN A 53 -1.18 3.10 -1.90
CA GLN A 53 -1.11 3.30 -0.46
C GLN A 53 -2.27 4.25 -0.16
N THR A 54 -3.42 3.72 0.24
CA THR A 54 -4.52 4.54 0.70
C THR A 54 -3.99 5.29 1.92
N VAL A 55 -3.68 6.56 1.73
CA VAL A 55 -3.30 7.47 2.81
C VAL A 55 -4.56 7.65 3.63
N SER A 56 -4.75 6.76 4.59
CA SER A 56 -5.95 6.75 5.42
C SER A 56 -5.74 7.78 6.52
N GLU A 57 -6.44 8.91 6.40
CA GLU A 57 -6.51 9.90 7.47
C GLU A 57 -7.45 9.37 8.55
N GLN A 58 -6.90 9.11 9.74
CA GLN A 58 -7.67 8.60 10.87
C GLN A 58 -7.80 9.70 11.91
N SER A 59 -9.03 10.21 12.12
CA SER A 59 -9.33 11.18 13.16
C SER A 59 -10.12 10.54 14.31
N ALA A 60 -9.64 10.70 15.54
CA ALA A 60 -10.40 10.41 16.74
C ALA A 60 -10.73 11.73 17.44
N VAL A 61 -12.01 12.08 17.53
CA VAL A 61 -12.47 13.34 18.11
C VAL A 61 -13.42 13.02 19.25
N ASP A 62 -13.28 13.69 20.39
CA ASP A 62 -14.10 13.44 21.60
C ASP A 62 -13.99 12.01 22.12
N THR A 63 -12.76 11.54 22.30
CA THR A 63 -12.47 10.15 22.70
C THR A 63 -12.88 9.83 24.14
N GLY A 64 -13.38 10.79 24.93
CA GLY A 64 -13.83 10.56 26.30
C GLY A 64 -12.74 10.01 27.22
N ASP A 65 -13.15 9.47 28.37
CA ASP A 65 -12.22 9.00 29.40
C ASP A 65 -11.84 7.51 29.23
N ALA A 66 -10.56 7.19 29.34
CA ALA A 66 -10.04 5.82 29.33
C ALA A 66 -9.60 5.41 30.74
N ARG A 67 -10.13 4.31 31.26
CA ARG A 67 -9.74 3.79 32.59
C ARG A 67 -9.34 2.32 32.53
N ALA A 68 -8.13 2.04 32.99
CA ALA A 68 -7.61 0.69 33.19
C ALA A 68 -7.32 0.41 34.66
N VAL A 69 -7.69 -0.78 35.11
CA VAL A 69 -7.46 -1.27 36.48
C VAL A 69 -6.94 -2.70 36.44
N GLY A 70 -6.12 -3.09 37.41
CA GLY A 70 -5.76 -4.51 37.62
C GLY A 70 -4.92 -5.13 36.50
N GLY A 71 -4.06 -4.35 35.85
CA GLY A 71 -3.23 -4.82 34.73
C GLY A 71 -3.90 -4.73 33.37
N GLY A 72 -5.08 -4.11 33.29
CA GLY A 72 -5.84 -3.97 32.04
C GLY A 72 -5.26 -2.93 31.07
N ASP A 73 -5.74 -2.98 29.83
CA ASP A 73 -5.41 -2.02 28.77
C ASP A 73 -6.69 -1.36 28.24
N ALA A 74 -6.77 -0.03 28.34
CA ALA A 74 -7.90 0.76 27.88
C ALA A 74 -7.43 1.82 26.86
N ASN A 75 -8.01 1.79 25.67
CA ASN A 75 -7.80 2.84 24.67
C ASN A 75 -9.13 3.29 24.06
N THR A 76 -9.44 4.58 24.17
CA THR A 76 -10.64 5.19 23.57
C THR A 76 -10.35 6.04 22.34
N GLY A 77 -9.07 6.24 22.00
CA GLY A 77 -8.63 6.89 20.77
C GLY A 77 -8.20 5.88 19.70
N ASN A 78 -7.30 6.29 18.81
CA ASN A 78 -6.85 5.46 17.69
C ASN A 78 -5.72 4.51 18.12
N ARG A 79 -5.88 3.21 17.87
CA ARG A 79 -4.82 2.20 18.05
C ARG A 79 -4.33 1.72 16.70
N ARG A 80 -3.02 1.80 16.46
CA ARG A 80 -2.41 1.42 15.17
C ARG A 80 -1.12 0.59 15.37
N PRO A 81 -1.26 -0.69 15.75
CA PRO A 81 -0.11 -1.57 15.97
C PRO A 81 0.57 -1.84 14.62
N GLY A 82 1.88 -1.64 14.53
CA GLY A 82 2.66 -1.99 13.33
C GLY A 82 2.44 -1.09 12.10
N ALA A 83 2.03 0.18 12.31
CA ALA A 83 1.82 1.13 11.22
C ALA A 83 3.09 1.28 10.33
N THR A 84 3.02 0.73 9.12
CA THR A 84 4.12 0.67 8.13
C THR A 84 3.81 1.45 6.84
N GLY A 85 2.69 2.18 6.81
CA GLY A 85 2.24 2.97 5.65
C GLY A 85 2.06 4.45 5.96
N GLY A 86 2.16 5.30 4.93
CA GLY A 86 1.92 6.74 5.04
C GLY A 86 0.44 7.06 5.30
N GLY A 87 0.17 7.89 6.29
CA GLY A 87 -1.17 8.36 6.66
C GLY A 87 -1.13 9.17 7.95
N SER A 88 -1.77 10.34 7.98
CA SER A 88 -1.83 11.16 9.19
C SER A 88 -2.90 10.65 10.14
N THR A 89 -2.53 10.45 11.40
CA THR A 89 -3.47 10.15 12.48
C THR A 89 -3.60 11.40 13.34
N ARG A 90 -4.82 11.79 13.65
CA ARG A 90 -5.12 12.97 14.47
C ARG A 90 -6.04 12.59 15.61
N ALA A 91 -5.72 13.04 16.82
CA ALA A 91 -6.61 12.96 17.97
C ALA A 91 -6.90 14.38 18.45
N GLU A 92 -8.18 14.70 18.62
CA GLU A 92 -8.62 16.02 19.08
C GLU A 92 -9.62 15.88 20.24
N ARG A 93 -9.62 16.86 21.15
CA ARG A 93 -10.52 16.91 22.31
C ARG A 93 -10.53 15.57 23.07
N THR A 94 -9.34 15.06 23.37
CA THR A 94 -9.16 13.80 24.09
C THR A 94 -9.52 13.97 25.57
N GLY A 95 -10.18 12.98 26.17
CA GLY A 95 -10.50 12.98 27.60
C GLY A 95 -9.35 12.47 28.47
N ASN A 96 -9.65 12.18 29.74
CA ASN A 96 -8.66 11.76 30.74
C ASN A 96 -8.32 10.26 30.63
N ALA A 97 -7.02 9.94 30.73
CA ALA A 97 -6.54 8.57 30.82
C ALA A 97 -6.11 8.25 32.26
N THR A 98 -6.62 7.18 32.85
CA THR A 98 -6.23 6.74 34.20
C THR A 98 -5.92 5.24 34.22
N ALA A 99 -4.70 4.88 34.62
CA ALA A 99 -4.27 3.50 34.80
C ALA A 99 -3.93 3.26 36.28
N ASN A 100 -4.57 2.25 36.90
CA ASN A 100 -4.34 1.91 38.31
C ASN A 100 -3.90 0.45 38.48
N GLY A 101 -2.71 0.26 39.05
CA GLY A 101 -2.14 -1.04 39.38
C GLY A 101 -1.07 -1.50 38.39
N PRO A 102 -0.16 -2.40 38.80
CA PRO A 102 0.94 -2.87 37.96
C PRO A 102 0.45 -3.43 36.62
N GLY A 103 1.14 -3.08 35.53
CA GLY A 103 0.81 -3.54 34.18
C GLY A 103 -0.36 -2.82 33.50
N SER A 104 -1.04 -1.90 34.18
CA SER A 104 -2.20 -1.20 33.60
C SER A 104 -1.79 -0.12 32.61
N LYS A 105 -2.51 -0.01 31.48
CA LYS A 105 -2.30 1.00 30.44
C LYS A 105 -3.61 1.69 30.08
N ALA A 106 -3.61 3.02 30.04
CA ALA A 106 -4.77 3.80 29.62
C ALA A 106 -4.33 4.88 28.62
N ASN A 107 -5.06 5.02 27.52
CA ASN A 107 -4.80 6.01 26.47
C ASN A 107 -6.12 6.57 25.91
N THR A 108 -6.19 7.88 25.73
CA THR A 108 -7.32 8.57 25.05
C THR A 108 -6.92 9.15 23.69
N GLY A 109 -5.63 9.07 23.32
CA GLY A 109 -5.06 9.62 22.10
C GLY A 109 -4.66 8.56 21.07
N ILE A 110 -3.43 8.63 20.57
CA ILE A 110 -2.91 7.68 19.56
C ILE A 110 -1.95 6.70 20.21
N ASP A 111 -2.22 5.41 20.06
CA ASP A 111 -1.39 4.32 20.57
C ASP A 111 -0.75 3.54 19.40
N ASN A 112 0.58 3.42 19.47
CA ASN A 112 1.43 2.74 18.48
C ASN A 112 2.18 1.54 19.09
N SER A 113 1.86 1.15 20.32
CA SER A 113 2.57 0.10 21.06
C SER A 113 2.24 -1.33 20.63
#